data_AF-A0A8E0IEA6-F1
#
_entry.id   AF-A0A8E0IEA6-F1
#
_cell.length_a   1.000
_cell.length_b   1.000
_cell.length_c   1.000
_cell.angle_alpha   90.00
_cell.angle_beta   90.00
_cell.angle_gamma   90.00
#
_symmetry.space_group_name_H-M   'P 1'
#
loop_
_entity.id
_entity.type
_entity.pdbx_description
1 polymer ?
#
loop_
_entity_poly.entity_id
_entity_poly.type
_entity_poly.pdbx_seq_one_letter_code
_entity_poly.pdbx_strand_id
1 'polypeptide(L)'
;MPTNPHHQQSFGTFEGISSADQLRLYFQLTDFDRALIDEMRSATTKLGFAVQLSSVRFLGTFPTNLQQVPAEVIDYLAKQLTIDGRA
;
A
#
# COMPACT_ATOMS: atom_id res chain seq x y z
N MET A 1 -32.83 10.41 -5.04
CA MET A 1 -31.44 10.62 -4.61
C MET A 1 -30.87 9.27 -4.20
N PRO A 2 -29.78 8.78 -4.82
CA PRO A 2 -28.98 7.75 -4.18
C PRO A 2 -27.99 8.42 -3.21
N THR A 3 -27.93 7.92 -1.99
CA THR A 3 -26.99 8.35 -0.94
C THR A 3 -25.59 7.93 -1.35
N ASN A 4 -24.78 8.90 -1.75
CA ASN A 4 -23.34 8.72 -1.93
C ASN A 4 -22.75 8.32 -0.57
N PRO A 5 -22.13 7.13 -0.41
CA PRO A 5 -21.45 6.81 0.83
C PRO A 5 -20.32 7.83 1.01
N HIS A 6 -20.36 8.58 2.10
CA HIS A 6 -19.28 9.49 2.45
C HIS A 6 -18.11 8.64 2.94
N HIS A 7 -17.15 8.37 2.06
CA HIS A 7 -15.84 7.89 2.46
C HIS A 7 -15.19 9.07 3.19
N GLN A 8 -15.26 9.10 4.52
CA GLN A 8 -14.56 10.09 5.31
C GLN A 8 -13.07 9.91 5.04
N GLN A 9 -12.50 10.82 4.27
CA GLN A 9 -11.09 10.86 3.93
C GLN A 9 -10.34 11.30 5.19
N SER A 10 -9.90 10.34 6.00
CA SER A 10 -8.92 10.58 7.05
C SER A 10 -7.57 10.84 6.40
N PHE A 11 -7.32 12.08 5.99
CA PHE A 11 -6.04 12.47 5.43
C PHE A 11 -4.93 12.21 6.47
N GLY A 12 -3.94 11.39 6.09
CA GLY A 12 -2.74 11.15 6.90
C GLY A 12 -2.77 9.95 7.85
N THR A 13 -3.86 9.18 7.92
CA THR A 13 -3.92 7.92 8.69
C THR A 13 -4.47 6.78 7.85
N PHE A 14 -4.11 5.53 8.20
CA PHE A 14 -4.68 4.33 7.57
C PHE A 14 -6.11 4.00 8.02
N GLU A 15 -6.76 4.93 8.75
CA GLU A 15 -8.16 4.82 9.13
C GLU A 15 -9.03 4.88 7.87
N GLY A 16 -9.44 3.72 7.38
CA GLY A 16 -10.27 3.64 6.17
C GLY A 16 -10.10 2.35 5.39
N ILE A 17 -8.95 1.67 5.48
CA ILE A 17 -8.73 0.37 4.81
C ILE A 17 -9.69 -0.65 5.42
N SER A 18 -10.83 -0.79 4.79
CA SER A 18 -11.96 -1.60 5.27
C SER A 18 -12.54 -2.48 4.17
N SER A 19 -12.05 -2.34 2.93
CA SER A 19 -12.51 -3.13 1.78
C SER A 19 -11.35 -3.53 0.88
N ALA A 20 -11.45 -4.75 0.34
CA ALA A 20 -10.58 -5.27 -0.71
C ALA A 20 -10.53 -4.35 -1.95
N ASP A 21 -11.58 -3.56 -2.19
CA ASP A 21 -11.61 -2.59 -3.28
C ASP A 21 -10.61 -1.46 -3.07
N GLN A 22 -10.39 -1.00 -1.84
CA GLN A 22 -9.38 0.03 -1.56
C GLN A 22 -7.95 -0.50 -1.73
N LEU A 23 -7.70 -1.77 -1.35
CA LEU A 23 -6.43 -2.43 -1.63
C LEU A 23 -6.16 -2.46 -3.14
N ARG A 24 -7.17 -2.83 -3.94
CA ARG A 24 -7.04 -2.87 -5.40
C ARG A 24 -6.88 -1.48 -6.02
N LEU A 25 -7.51 -0.44 -5.49
CA LEU A 25 -7.42 0.91 -6.04
C LEU A 25 -6.07 1.59 -5.76
N TYR A 26 -5.54 1.45 -4.55
CA TYR A 26 -4.37 2.23 -4.11
C TYR A 26 -3.09 1.41 -3.96
N PHE A 27 -3.21 0.11 -3.68
CA PHE A 27 -2.08 -0.77 -3.35
C PHE A 27 -1.76 -1.80 -4.44
N GLN A 28 -2.40 -1.68 -5.61
CA GLN A 28 -2.01 -2.43 -6.79
C GLN A 28 -0.68 -1.89 -7.34
N LEU A 29 0.26 -2.79 -7.61
CA LEU A 29 1.53 -2.48 -8.26
C LEU A 29 1.34 -2.51 -9.78
N THR A 30 1.59 -1.37 -10.41
CA THR A 30 1.64 -1.24 -11.86
C THR A 30 2.97 -1.76 -12.42
N ASP A 31 3.06 -1.92 -13.74
CA ASP A 31 4.33 -2.32 -14.37
C ASP A 31 5.44 -1.30 -14.15
N PHE A 32 5.10 -0.01 -14.06
CA PHE A 32 6.04 1.04 -13.71
C PHE A 32 6.54 0.89 -12.26
N ASP A 33 5.64 0.64 -11.31
CA ASP A 33 6.01 0.40 -9.92
C ASP A 33 6.96 -0.81 -9.82
N ARG A 34 6.66 -1.88 -10.57
CA ARG A 34 7.50 -3.10 -10.61
C ARG A 34 8.89 -2.82 -11.15
N ALA A 35 9.01 -2.06 -12.23
CA ALA A 35 10.32 -1.68 -12.78
C ALA A 35 11.17 -0.93 -11.74
N LEU A 36 10.58 0.00 -10.98
CA LEU A 36 11.29 0.71 -9.91
C LEU A 36 11.65 -0.20 -8.73
N ILE A 37 10.75 -1.09 -8.33
CA ILE A 37 10.97 -2.04 -7.24
C ILE A 37 12.07 -3.03 -7.61
N ASP A 38 12.16 -3.46 -8.87
CA ASP A 38 13.13 -4.45 -9.32
C ASP A 38 14.58 -3.97 -9.31
N GLU A 39 14.81 -2.65 -9.26
CA GLU A 39 16.12 -2.05 -9.00
C GLU A 39 16.62 -2.31 -7.55
N MET A 40 15.73 -2.67 -6.62
CA MET A 40 16.11 -2.93 -5.24
C MET A 40 16.72 -4.32 -5.06
N ARG A 41 17.85 -4.40 -4.32
CA ARG A 41 18.67 -5.62 -4.24
C ARG A 41 18.10 -6.76 -3.40
N SER A 42 17.19 -6.50 -2.46
CA SER A 42 16.69 -7.51 -1.52
C SER A 42 15.17 -7.53 -1.44
N ALA A 43 14.59 -8.68 -1.11
CA ALA A 43 13.16 -8.83 -0.92
C ALA A 43 12.62 -7.86 0.15
N THR A 44 13.34 -7.69 1.27
CA THR A 44 12.97 -6.75 2.33
C THR A 44 12.95 -5.31 1.83
N THR A 45 13.97 -4.90 1.07
CA THR A 45 14.03 -3.54 0.50
C THR A 45 12.94 -3.32 -0.55
N LYS A 46 12.65 -4.34 -1.38
CA LYS A 46 11.55 -4.32 -2.36
C LYS A 46 10.21 -4.09 -1.67
N LEU A 47 9.91 -4.88 -0.63
CA LEU A 47 8.67 -4.77 0.10
C LEU A 47 8.53 -3.43 0.82
N GLY A 48 9.58 -2.96 1.49
CA GLY A 48 9.58 -1.65 2.15
C GLY A 48 9.36 -0.49 1.17
N PHE A 49 10.01 -0.53 0.00
CA PHE A 49 9.82 0.46 -1.05
C PHE A 49 8.40 0.44 -1.61
N ALA A 50 7.85 -0.75 -1.88
CA ALA A 50 6.48 -0.92 -2.35
C ALA A 50 5.47 -0.33 -1.36
N VAL A 51 5.65 -0.60 -0.06
CA VAL A 51 4.80 -0.06 1.02
C VAL A 51 4.86 1.47 1.02
N GLN A 52 6.05 2.06 0.97
CA GLN A 52 6.21 3.52 0.95
C GLN A 52 5.54 4.15 -0.27
N LEU A 53 5.78 3.60 -1.45
CA LEU A 53 5.23 4.10 -2.71
C LEU A 53 3.69 4.07 -2.71
N SER A 54 3.09 2.95 -2.30
CA SER A 54 1.63 2.83 -2.20
C SER A 54 1.04 3.69 -1.08
N SER A 55 1.78 3.89 0.02
CA SER A 55 1.34 4.74 1.12
C SER A 55 1.27 6.21 0.70
N VAL A 56 2.23 6.69 -0.08
CA VAL A 56 2.17 8.05 -0.67
C VAL A 56 0.95 8.19 -1.57
N ARG A 57 0.63 7.17 -2.36
CA ARG A 57 -0.57 7.17 -3.23
C ARG A 57 -1.88 7.22 -2.43
N PHE A 58 -1.93 6.50 -1.31
CA PHE A 58 -3.12 6.43 -0.45
C PHE A 58 -3.28 7.68 0.44
N LEU A 59 -2.22 8.09 1.13
CA LEU A 59 -2.23 9.18 2.12
C LEU A 59 -1.99 10.57 1.50
N GLY A 60 -1.43 10.63 0.29
CA GLY A 60 -0.96 11.86 -0.34
C GLY A 60 0.39 12.38 0.20
N THR A 61 1.03 11.65 1.11
CA THR A 61 2.32 12.01 1.73
C THR A 61 3.12 10.78 2.13
N PHE A 62 4.43 10.95 2.36
CA PHE A 62 5.24 9.87 2.90
C PHE A 62 4.81 9.56 4.34
N PRO A 63 4.59 8.28 4.68
CA PRO A 63 4.25 7.89 6.04
C PRO A 63 5.43 8.22 6.97
N THR A 64 5.18 9.03 7.99
CA THR A 64 6.17 9.38 9.02
C THR A 64 6.48 8.20 9.94
N ASN A 65 5.56 7.23 10.04
CA ASN A 65 5.73 6.01 10.80
C ASN A 65 5.18 4.79 10.03
N LEU A 66 6.09 3.94 9.55
CA LEU A 66 5.73 2.73 8.81
C LEU A 66 5.08 1.64 9.69
N GLN A 67 5.19 1.72 11.02
CA GLN A 67 4.49 0.79 11.92
C GLN A 67 2.97 0.99 11.93
N GLN A 68 2.49 2.11 11.37
CA GLN A 68 1.06 2.37 11.24
C GLN A 68 0.45 1.72 9.99
N VAL A 69 1.27 1.12 9.12
CA VAL A 69 0.80 0.43 7.92
C VAL A 69 0.10 -0.87 8.36
N PRO A 70 -1.18 -1.08 7.98
CA PRO A 70 -1.89 -2.30 8.31
C PRO A 70 -1.21 -3.54 7.73
N ALA A 71 -1.20 -4.65 8.48
CA ALA A 71 -0.62 -5.92 8.03
C ALA A 71 -1.22 -6.40 6.70
N GLU A 72 -2.50 -6.15 6.46
CA GLU A 72 -3.19 -6.51 5.23
C GLU A 72 -2.57 -5.86 3.99
N VAL A 73 -2.10 -4.61 4.11
CA VAL A 73 -1.39 -3.91 3.02
C VAL A 73 -0.06 -4.59 2.75
N ILE A 74 0.68 -4.93 3.80
CA ILE A 74 1.97 -5.60 3.70
C ILE A 74 1.80 -6.97 3.02
N ASP A 75 0.83 -7.75 3.47
CA ASP A 75 0.49 -9.05 2.89
C ASP A 75 0.06 -8.94 1.43
N TYR A 76 -0.75 -7.93 1.10
CA TYR A 76 -1.22 -7.69 -0.27
C TYR A 76 -0.05 -7.39 -1.22
N LEU A 77 0.90 -6.56 -0.79
CA LEU A 77 2.08 -6.20 -1.58
C LEU A 77 3.08 -7.35 -1.66
N ALA A 78 3.32 -8.07 -0.55
CA ALA A 78 4.19 -9.23 -0.51
C ALA A 78 3.74 -10.31 -1.51
N LYS A 79 2.43 -10.60 -1.56
CA LYS A 79 1.83 -11.52 -2.54
C LYS A 79 2.08 -11.07 -3.98
N GLN A 80 1.90 -9.79 -4.29
CA GLN A 80 2.14 -9.25 -5.64
C GLN A 80 3.60 -9.32 -6.07
N LEU A 81 4.53 -9.31 -5.11
CA LEU A 81 5.97 -9.40 -5.34
C LEU A 81 6.50 -10.84 -5.27
N THR A 82 5.65 -11.83 -4.94
CA THR A 82 6.08 -13.22 -4.67
C THR A 82 7.16 -13.29 -3.58
N ILE A 83 7.01 -12.46 -2.55
CA ILE A 83 7.88 -12.44 -1.37
C ILE A 83 7.11 -13.08 -0.21
N ASP A 84 7.74 -14.01 0.49
CA ASP A 84 7.16 -14.58 1.71
C ASP A 84 7.02 -13.47 2.76
N GLY A 85 5.78 -13.15 3.12
CA GLY A 85 5.41 -12.04 4.01
C GLY A 85 5.81 -12.20 5.49
N ARG A 86 6.83 -12.98 5.79
CA ARG A 86 7.36 -13.16 7.15
C ARG A 86 8.87 -13.02 7.15
N ALA A 87 9.32 -11.85 7.60
CA ALA A 87 10.65 -11.64 8.19
C ALA A 87 10.46 -11.17 9.63
#